data_AF-A0A811R8Z6-F1
#
_entry.id   AF-A0A811R8Z6-F1
#
_cell.length_a   1.000
_cell.length_b   1.000
_cell.length_c   1.000
_cell.angle_alpha   90.00
_cell.angle_beta   90.00
_cell.angle_gamma   90.00
#
_symmetry.space_group_name_H-M   'P 1'
#
loop_
_entity.id
_entity.type
_entity.pdbx_description
1 polymer ?
#
loop_
_entity_poly.entity_id
_entity_poly.type
_entity_poly.pdbx_seq_one_letter_code
_entity_poly.pdbx_strand_id
1 'polypeptide(L)'
;MTSADPTVVLVPIWGVGHFVPMIEAGKRLLARSSRPLTLTVLIMPAPTEKHASEIAEHIREVETDFAGLGLAIRFHHLPATEPSDVAAYSGPEEFISLNVQPYVPCF
;
A
#
# COMPACT_ATOMS: atom_id res chain seq x y z
N MET A 1 -3.92 26.68 -16.59
CA MET A 1 -4.33 25.61 -15.65
C MET A 1 -3.14 24.66 -15.53
N THR A 2 -2.45 24.63 -14.39
CA THR A 2 -1.46 23.59 -14.14
C THR A 2 -2.21 22.27 -14.04
N SER A 3 -1.94 21.33 -14.94
CA SER A 3 -2.47 19.97 -14.84
C SER A 3 -2.04 19.41 -13.49
N ALA A 4 -2.96 18.79 -12.75
CA ALA A 4 -2.59 18.03 -11.57
C ALA A 4 -1.57 16.95 -11.98
N ASP A 5 -0.58 16.72 -11.12
CA ASP A 5 0.37 15.63 -11.34
C ASP A 5 -0.37 14.30 -11.30
N PRO A 6 -0.09 13.36 -12.23
CA PRO A 6 -0.72 12.05 -12.19
C PRO A 6 -0.32 11.29 -10.93
N THR A 7 -1.31 10.64 -10.32
CA THR A 7 -1.11 9.78 -9.14
C THR A 7 -1.17 8.32 -9.55
N VAL A 8 -0.16 7.56 -9.12
CA VAL A 8 -0.16 6.09 -9.20
C VAL A 8 -0.56 5.55 -7.84
N VAL A 9 -1.52 4.63 -7.81
CA VAL A 9 -1.97 3.99 -6.57
C VAL A 9 -1.48 2.54 -6.56
N LEU A 10 -0.70 2.17 -5.54
CA LEU A 10 -0.27 0.80 -5.30
C LEU A 10 -1.13 0.18 -4.20
N VAL A 11 -1.53 -1.08 -4.40
CA VAL A 11 -2.36 -1.83 -3.43
C VAL A 11 -1.65 -3.13 -3.04
N PRO A 12 -0.63 -3.06 -2.16
CA PRO A 12 0.11 -4.24 -1.72
C PRO A 12 -0.65 -5.12 -0.75
N ILE A 13 -0.47 -6.43 -0.95
CA ILE A 13 -0.80 -7.45 0.05
C ILE A 13 0.13 -7.26 1.26
N TRP A 14 -0.43 -7.46 2.45
CA TRP A 14 0.14 -7.25 3.79
C TRP A 14 1.32 -8.16 4.19
N GLY A 15 1.98 -8.82 3.23
CA GLY A 15 3.20 -9.59 3.46
C GLY A 15 4.43 -8.86 2.96
N VAL A 16 5.54 -8.91 3.71
CA VAL A 16 6.82 -8.26 3.32
C VAL A 16 7.30 -8.68 1.93
N GLY A 17 7.05 -9.94 1.54
CA GLY A 17 7.38 -10.49 0.22
C GLY A 17 6.57 -9.89 -0.94
N HIS A 18 5.48 -9.17 -0.66
CA HIS A 18 4.70 -8.44 -1.66
C HIS A 18 4.87 -6.92 -1.51
N PHE A 19 4.94 -6.44 -0.27
CA PHE A 19 5.04 -5.03 0.05
C PHE A 19 6.34 -4.41 -0.49
N VAL A 20 7.49 -4.94 -0.08
CA VAL A 20 8.80 -4.37 -0.44
C VAL A 20 9.02 -4.35 -1.96
N PRO A 21 8.77 -5.43 -2.73
CA PRO A 21 8.92 -5.39 -4.18
C PRO A 21 8.03 -4.36 -4.88
N MET A 22 6.81 -4.14 -4.37
CA MET A 22 5.92 -3.12 -4.94
C MET A 22 6.39 -1.70 -4.63
N ILE A 23 6.93 -1.46 -3.44
CA ILE A 23 7.59 -0.19 -3.14
C ILE A 23 8.75 0.03 -4.11
N GLU A 24 9.62 -0.96 -4.30
CA GLU A 24 10.76 -0.88 -5.24
C GLU A 24 10.33 -0.63 -6.68
N ALA A 25 9.24 -1.26 -7.13
CA ALA A 25 8.65 -0.98 -8.44
C ALA A 25 8.15 0.47 -8.53
N GLY A 26 7.50 0.97 -7.48
CA GLY A 26 7.09 2.37 -7.34
C GLY A 26 8.27 3.35 -7.37
N LYS A 27 9.35 3.05 -6.63
CA LYS A 27 10.60 3.87 -6.64
C LYS A 27 11.13 3.99 -8.06
N ARG A 28 11.25 2.87 -8.78
CA ARG A 28 11.75 2.82 -10.16
C ARG A 28 10.84 3.56 -11.13
N LEU A 29 9.52 3.51 -10.93
CA LEU A 29 8.56 4.25 -11.74
C LEU A 29 8.73 5.76 -11.58
N LEU A 30 8.85 6.25 -10.34
CA LEU A 30 9.10 7.65 -10.05
C LEU A 30 10.42 8.13 -10.68
N ALA A 31 11.50 7.35 -10.52
CA ALA A 31 12.82 7.69 -11.04
C ALA A 31 12.90 7.71 -12.58
N ARG A 32 12.07 6.91 -13.27
CA ARG A 32 12.07 6.80 -14.75
C ARG A 32 11.06 7.71 -15.43
N SER A 33 10.19 8.37 -14.67
CA SER A 33 9.16 9.24 -15.25
C SER A 33 9.79 10.52 -15.79
N SER A 34 9.43 10.88 -17.03
CA SER A 34 9.84 12.16 -17.64
C SER A 34 8.99 13.36 -17.18
N ARG A 35 7.99 13.13 -16.32
CA ARG A 35 7.11 14.13 -15.72
C ARG A 35 6.97 13.90 -14.22
N PRO A 36 6.65 14.94 -13.43
CA PRO A 36 6.30 14.76 -12.02
C PRO A 36 5.16 13.75 -11.87
N LEU A 37 5.31 12.82 -10.93
CA LEU A 37 4.31 11.82 -10.55
C LEU A 37 4.27 11.77 -9.03
N THR A 38 3.10 11.46 -8.49
CA THR A 38 2.97 11.10 -7.08
C THR A 38 2.61 9.64 -6.94
N LEU A 39 3.08 9.00 -5.87
CA LEU A 39 2.78 7.61 -5.58
C LEU A 39 2.01 7.54 -4.26
N THR A 40 0.88 6.87 -4.28
CA THR A 40 0.09 6.58 -3.07
C THR A 40 0.07 5.08 -2.87
N VAL A 41 0.38 4.62 -1.66
CA VAL A 41 0.37 3.21 -1.30
C VAL A 41 -0.75 2.98 -0.30
N LEU A 42 -1.70 2.11 -0.65
CA LEU A 42 -2.78 1.73 0.23
C LEU A 42 -2.31 0.61 1.16
N ILE A 43 -2.40 0.84 2.46
CA ILE A 43 -2.02 -0.14 3.48
C ILE A 43 -3.30 -0.80 3.96
N MET A 44 -3.52 -2.04 3.51
CA MET A 44 -4.57 -2.89 4.04
C MET A 44 -4.24 -3.26 5.50
N PRO A 45 -5.26 -3.43 6.35
CA PRO A 45 -5.09 -4.07 7.65
C PRO A 45 -4.34 -5.39 7.46
N ALA A 46 -3.28 -5.59 8.24
CA ALA A 46 -2.59 -6.87 8.25
C ALA A 46 -3.36 -7.83 9.15
N PRO A 47 -3.37 -9.13 8.83
CA PRO A 47 -4.09 -10.11 9.62
C PRO A 47 -3.52 -10.18 11.04
N THR A 48 -2.21 -10.28 11.20
CA THR A 48 -1.58 -10.42 12.52
C THR A 48 -0.83 -9.16 12.92
N GLU A 49 -0.70 -8.91 14.22
CA GLU A 49 0.17 -7.85 14.77
C GLU A 49 1.62 -7.94 14.29
N LYS A 50 2.15 -9.15 14.09
CA LYS A 50 3.50 -9.37 13.55
C LYS A 50 3.64 -8.74 12.16
N HIS A 51 2.79 -9.15 11.21
CA HIS A 51 2.76 -8.57 9.87
C HIS A 51 2.50 -7.05 9.90
N ALA A 52 1.61 -6.57 10.79
CA ALA A 52 1.37 -5.13 10.93
C ALA A 52 2.64 -4.38 11.35
N SER A 53 3.39 -4.93 12.31
CA SER A 53 4.64 -4.34 12.82
C SER A 53 5.75 -4.35 11.75
N GLU A 54 5.93 -5.47 11.04
CA GLU A 54 6.92 -5.58 9.95
C GLU A 54 6.63 -4.56 8.84
N ILE A 55 5.36 -4.40 8.44
CA ILE A 55 4.96 -3.41 7.44
C ILE A 55 5.19 -1.98 7.96
N ALA A 56 4.86 -1.70 9.23
CA ALA A 56 5.06 -0.39 9.83
C ALA A 56 6.55 0.00 9.92
N GLU A 57 7.43 -0.95 10.23
CA GLU A 57 8.89 -0.74 10.21
C GLU A 57 9.36 -0.38 8.79
N HIS A 58 8.96 -1.15 7.78
CA HIS A 58 9.31 -0.85 6.40
C HIS A 58 8.74 0.48 5.89
N ILE A 59 7.53 0.88 6.31
CA ILE A 59 6.98 2.20 5.99
C ILE A 59 7.90 3.30 6.51
N ARG A 60 8.34 3.22 7.77
CA ARG A 60 9.23 4.22 8.38
C ARG A 60 10.59 4.31 7.68
N GLU A 61 11.16 3.17 7.30
CA GLU A 61 12.39 3.11 6.52
C GLU A 61 12.20 3.81 5.17
N VAL A 62 11.12 3.49 4.46
CA VAL A 62 10.80 4.10 3.16
C VAL A 62 10.56 5.60 3.30
N GLU A 63 9.77 6.06 4.27
CA GLU A 63 9.55 7.50 4.49
C GLU A 63 10.86 8.25 4.74
N THR A 64 11.80 7.65 5.48
CA THR A 64 13.13 8.21 5.75
C THR A 64 13.96 8.32 4.47
N ASP A 65 14.03 7.27 3.67
CA ASP A 65 14.74 7.26 2.38
C ASP A 65 14.18 8.31 1.42
N PHE A 66 12.85 8.44 1.37
CA PHE A 66 12.14 9.28 0.43
C PHE A 66 12.17 10.77 0.78
N ALA A 67 12.16 11.11 2.06
CA ALA A 67 12.35 12.48 2.52
C ALA A 67 13.70 13.06 2.03
N GLY A 68 14.74 12.23 1.94
CA GLY A 68 16.04 12.63 1.40
C GLY A 68 16.07 12.82 -0.12
N LEU A 69 15.12 12.24 -0.86
CA LEU A 69 15.08 12.25 -2.33
C LEU A 69 14.04 13.22 -2.91
N GLY A 70 13.24 13.90 -2.07
CA GLY A 70 12.20 14.82 -2.52
C GLY A 70 11.08 14.16 -3.33
N LEU A 71 10.94 12.84 -3.20
CA LEU A 71 9.96 12.04 -3.93
C LEU A 71 8.64 11.97 -3.15
N ALA A 72 7.51 12.20 -3.85
CA ALA A 72 6.19 12.26 -3.24
C ALA A 72 5.53 10.87 -3.09
N ILE A 73 5.97 10.09 -2.09
CA ILE A 73 5.24 8.91 -1.62
C ILE A 73 4.30 9.28 -0.49
N ARG A 74 3.08 8.74 -0.52
CA ARG A 74 2.08 8.84 0.54
C ARG A 74 1.57 7.45 0.92
N PHE A 75 1.56 7.14 2.21
CA PHE A 75 0.93 5.93 2.74
C PHE A 75 -0.48 6.25 3.23
N HIS A 76 -1.46 5.45 2.82
CA HIS A 76 -2.85 5.61 3.22
C HIS A 76 -3.36 4.31 3.84
N HIS A 77 -3.59 4.33 5.15
CA HIS A 77 -4.12 3.18 5.88
C HIS A 77 -5.62 3.05 5.64
N LEU A 78 -6.02 1.89 5.14
CA LEU A 78 -7.43 1.56 4.97
C LEU A 78 -8.05 1.20 6.32
N PRO A 79 -9.33 1.51 6.54
CA PRO A 79 -10.03 1.12 7.75
C PRO A 79 -10.09 -0.42 7.87
N ALA A 80 -10.06 -0.91 9.10
CA ALA A 80 -10.31 -2.33 9.38
C ALA A 80 -11.74 -2.71 8.93
N THR A 81 -11.86 -3.84 8.25
CA THR A 81 -13.17 -4.45 7.98
C THR A 81 -13.50 -5.46 9.08
N GLU A 82 -14.75 -5.45 9.55
CA GLU A 82 -15.27 -6.45 10.49
C GLU A 82 -15.65 -7.73 9.73
N PRO A 83 -15.37 -8.95 10.25
CA PRO A 83 -14.62 -9.25 11.48
C PRO A 83 -13.12 -9.14 11.23
N SER A 84 -12.35 -8.74 12.24
CA SER A 84 -10.89 -8.54 12.18
C SER A 84 -10.05 -9.80 12.52
N ASP A 85 -10.70 -10.91 12.88
CA ASP A 85 -10.03 -12.12 13.34
C ASP A 85 -9.51 -12.99 12.19
N VAL A 86 -8.18 -13.06 12.06
CA VAL A 86 -7.47 -13.93 11.10
C VAL A 86 -7.89 -15.39 11.16
N ALA A 87 -8.25 -15.84 12.36
CA ALA A 87 -8.67 -17.20 12.63
C ALA A 87 -9.98 -17.58 11.92
N ALA A 88 -10.73 -16.59 11.41
CA ALA A 88 -11.95 -16.82 10.65
C ALA A 88 -11.71 -17.02 9.14
N TYR A 89 -10.47 -16.85 8.63
CA TYR A 89 -10.20 -16.94 7.20
C TYR A 89 -9.41 -18.21 6.83
N SER A 90 -9.75 -18.77 5.68
CA SER A 90 -9.19 -20.02 5.14
C SER A 90 -7.88 -19.79 4.37
N GLY A 91 -7.53 -18.54 4.06
CA GLY A 91 -6.34 -18.21 3.27
C GLY A 91 -6.24 -16.73 2.87
N PRO A 92 -5.13 -16.33 2.22
CA PRO A 92 -4.89 -14.95 1.82
C PRO A 92 -5.92 -14.42 0.80
N GLU A 93 -6.47 -15.27 -0.07
CA GLU A 93 -7.47 -14.89 -1.08
C GLU A 93 -8.81 -14.48 -0.47
N GLU A 94 -9.26 -15.19 0.58
CA GLU A 94 -10.49 -14.87 1.30
C GLU A 94 -10.34 -13.56 2.07
N PHE A 95 -9.19 -13.35 2.71
CA PHE A 95 -8.86 -12.10 3.40
C PHE A 95 -8.86 -10.90 2.44
N ILE A 96 -8.21 -11.04 1.28
CA ILE A 96 -8.15 -9.97 0.26
C ILE A 96 -9.56 -9.68 -0.27
N SER A 97 -10.36 -10.72 -0.57
CA SER A 97 -11.72 -10.54 -1.07
C SER A 97 -12.60 -9.74 -0.11
N LEU A 98 -12.52 -10.01 1.20
CA LEU A 98 -13.30 -9.29 2.22
C LEU A 98 -12.87 -7.84 2.39
N ASN A 99 -11.57 -7.55 2.31
CA ASN A 99 -11.07 -6.18 2.42
C ASN A 99 -11.31 -5.35 1.15
N VAL A 100 -11.45 -6.00 -0.02
CA VAL A 100 -11.67 -5.32 -1.30
C VAL A 100 -13.15 -5.21 -1.65
N GLN A 101 -13.98 -6.20 -1.28
CA GLN A 101 -15.43 -6.25 -1.59
C GLN A 101 -16.19 -4.96 -1.25
N PRO A 102 -15.98 -4.31 -0.08
CA PRO A 102 -16.68 -3.07 0.26
C PRO A 102 -16.40 -1.91 -0.71
N TYR A 103 -15.35 -2.00 -1.52
CA TYR A 103 -14.95 -0.99 -2.49
C TYR A 103 -15.32 -1.35 -3.94
N VAL A 104 -15.94 -2.51 -4.17
CA VAL A 104 -16.44 -2.90 -5.49
C VAL A 104 -17.71 -2.10 -5.80
N PRO A 105 -17.81 -1.42 -6.96
CA PRO A 105 -19.02 -0.72 -7.34
C PRO A 105 -20.19 -1.69 -7.49
N CYS A 106 -21.32 -1.40 -6.83
CA CYS A 106 -22.59 -2.06 -7.17
C CYS A 106 -23.03 -1.58 -8.56
N PHE A 107 -23.12 -2.49 -9.52
CA PHE A 107 -23.73 -2.24 -10.84
C PHE A 107 -25.19 -2.68 -10.85
#